data_AF-A0AAW3TL40-F1
#
_entry.id   AF-A0AAW3TL40-F1
#
_cell.length_a   1.000
_cell.length_b   1.000
_cell.length_c   1.000
_cell.angle_alpha   90.00
_cell.angle_beta   90.00
_cell.angle_gamma   90.00
#
_symmetry.space_group_name_H-M   'P 1'
#
loop_
_entity.id
_entity.type
_entity.pdbx_description
1 polymer ?
#
loop_
_entity_poly.entity_id
_entity_poly.type
_entity_poly.pdbx_seq_one_letter_code
_entity_poly.pdbx_strand_id
1 'polypeptide(L)'
;MKDIFFFDSMLTPKIITFVYWLILIGTLISGVTTMFAKYGGGFISGLAIIVGGAIGARIWCELLIVLFKIHENLQKIANKSE
;
A
#
# COMPACT_ATOMS: atom_id res chain seq x y z
N MET A 1 -14.39 23.16 10.71
CA MET A 1 -12.95 22.86 10.51
C MET A 1 -12.33 22.20 11.74
N LYS A 2 -12.96 21.14 12.28
CA LYS A 2 -12.41 20.33 13.38
C LYS A 2 -12.65 18.82 13.20
N ASP A 3 -13.19 18.42 12.04
CA ASP A 3 -13.54 17.02 11.72
C ASP A 3 -12.61 16.37 10.69
N ILE A 4 -11.61 17.09 10.18
CA ILE A 4 -10.56 16.50 9.32
C ILE A 4 -9.53 15.71 10.17
N PHE A 5 -9.56 15.93 11.49
CA PHE A 5 -8.68 15.27 12.46
C PHE A 5 -9.35 14.15 13.27
N PHE A 6 -10.65 13.92 13.08
CA PHE A 6 -11.30 12.72 13.59
C PHE A 6 -11.05 11.58 12.61
N PHE A 7 -9.94 10.88 12.85
CA PHE A 7 -9.60 9.55 12.32
C PHE A 7 -10.60 8.46 12.80
N ASP A 8 -11.90 8.78 12.88
CA ASP A 8 -12.87 8.06 13.70
C ASP A 8 -13.83 7.17 12.90
N SER A 9 -13.76 7.17 11.58
CA SER A 9 -14.55 6.19 10.81
C SER A 9 -14.04 5.99 9.39
N MET A 10 -13.65 4.75 9.08
CA MET A 10 -13.60 4.21 7.72
C MET A 10 -12.56 4.82 6.75
N LEU A 11 -11.76 5.80 7.18
CA LEU A 11 -10.76 6.46 6.33
C LEU A 11 -9.51 5.59 6.11
N THR A 12 -9.11 4.80 7.10
CA THR A 12 -7.83 4.09 7.05
C THR A 12 -7.72 3.04 5.94
N PRO A 13 -8.74 2.19 5.68
CA PRO A 13 -8.70 1.26 4.55
C PRO A 13 -8.62 1.99 3.20
N LYS A 14 -9.37 3.10 3.07
CA LYS A 14 -9.47 3.89 1.83
C LYS A 14 -8.16 4.62 1.52
N ILE A 15 -7.52 5.20 2.55
CA ILE A 15 -6.17 5.79 2.45
C ILE A 15 -5.16 4.73 2.01
N ILE A 16 -5.19 3.52 2.57
CA ILE A 16 -4.21 2.48 2.22
C ILE A 16 -4.40 2.01 0.78
N THR A 17 -5.64 1.93 0.32
CA THR A 17 -5.93 1.60 -1.09
C THR A 17 -5.37 2.66 -2.05
N PHE A 18 -5.40 3.94 -1.65
CA PHE A 18 -4.78 5.04 -2.41
C PHE A 18 -3.25 4.93 -2.41
N VAL A 19 -2.64 4.69 -1.24
CA VAL A 19 -1.19 4.47 -1.11
C VAL A 19 -0.73 3.25 -1.92
N TYR A 20 -1.52 2.16 -1.93
CA TYR A 20 -1.25 0.97 -2.73
C TYR A 20 -1.10 1.32 -4.22
N TRP A 21 -2.04 2.07 -4.78
CA TRP A 21 -1.98 2.51 -6.17
C TRP A 21 -0.76 3.41 -6.44
N LEU A 22 -0.40 4.28 -5.49
CA LEU A 22 0.77 5.15 -5.60
C LEU A 22 2.08 4.35 -5.59
N ILE A 23 2.21 3.35 -4.70
CA ILE A 23 3.36 2.44 -4.66
C ILE A 23 3.45 1.60 -5.94
N LEU A 24 2.32 1.15 -6.48
CA LEU A 24 2.28 0.37 -7.72
C LEU A 24 2.77 1.20 -8.91
N ILE A 25 2.28 2.44 -9.05
CA ILE A 25 2.76 3.40 -10.05
C ILE A 25 4.25 3.68 -9.86
N GLY A 26 4.70 3.93 -8.62
CA GLY A 26 6.11 4.16 -8.31
C GLY A 26 7.00 2.97 -8.68
N THR A 27 6.53 1.75 -8.43
CA THR A 27 7.24 0.51 -8.79
C THR A 27 7.32 0.33 -10.31
N LEU A 28 6.23 0.61 -11.03
CA LEU A 28 6.23 0.61 -12.50
C LEU A 28 7.22 1.62 -13.06
N ILE A 29 7.22 2.86 -12.58
CA ILE A 29 8.15 3.90 -13.03
C ILE A 29 9.60 3.53 -12.70
N SER A 30 9.86 3.03 -11.49
CA SER A 30 11.20 2.61 -11.06
C SER A 30 11.72 1.42 -11.88
N GLY A 31 10.85 0.47 -12.20
CA GLY A 31 11.15 -0.66 -13.08
C GLY A 31 11.43 -0.24 -14.52
N VAL A 32 10.59 0.62 -15.08
CA VAL A 32 10.77 1.12 -16.46
C VAL A 32 12.06 1.96 -16.57
N THR A 33 12.32 2.86 -15.62
CA THR A 33 13.55 3.68 -15.61
C THR A 33 14.82 2.83 -15.49
N THR A 34 14.78 1.75 -14.70
CA THR A 34 15.91 0.79 -14.62
C THR A 34 16.09 -0.05 -15.88
N MET A 35 15.01 -0.34 -16.63
CA MET A 35 15.13 -0.98 -17.95
C MET A 35 15.79 -0.08 -19.01
N PHE A 36 15.54 1.23 -18.97
CA PHE A 36 16.14 2.21 -19.88
C PHE A 36 17.51 2.75 -19.41
N ALA A 37 17.96 2.36 -18.22
CA ALA A 37 19.29 2.72 -17.73
C ALA A 37 20.38 2.01 -18.56
N LYS A 38 21.34 2.76 -19.09
CA LYS A 38 22.41 2.36 -20.03
C LYS A 38 23.36 1.23 -19.60
N TYR A 39 23.11 0.55 -18.48
CA TYR A 39 23.92 -0.59 -18.05
C TYR A 39 23.34 -1.88 -18.63
N GLY A 40 24.16 -2.63 -19.38
CA GLY A 40 23.81 -3.80 -20.23
C GLY A 40 23.17 -5.03 -19.56
N GLY A 41 22.51 -4.87 -18.41
CA GLY A 41 21.64 -5.85 -17.74
C GLY A 41 20.38 -5.23 -17.12
N GLY A 42 20.09 -3.95 -17.41
CA GLY A 42 18.99 -3.18 -16.82
C GLY A 42 17.60 -3.76 -17.10
N PHE A 43 17.42 -4.50 -18.19
CA PHE A 43 16.12 -5.08 -18.54
C PHE A 43 15.67 -6.17 -17.55
N ILE A 44 16.57 -7.11 -17.21
CA ILE A 44 16.29 -8.20 -16.27
C ILE A 44 16.13 -7.63 -14.85
N SER A 45 16.99 -6.68 -14.47
CA SER A 45 16.91 -5.95 -13.20
C SER A 45 15.57 -5.22 -13.06
N GLY A 46 15.17 -4.44 -14.07
CA GLY A 46 13.90 -3.73 -14.07
C GLY A 46 12.69 -4.68 -14.04
N LEU A 47 12.75 -5.81 -14.74
CA LEU A 47 11.69 -6.82 -14.68
C LEU A 47 11.57 -7.43 -13.27
N ALA A 48 12.70 -7.75 -12.65
CA ALA A 48 12.74 -8.25 -11.28
C ALA A 48 12.21 -7.21 -10.26
N ILE A 49 12.51 -5.92 -10.47
CA ILE A 49 11.99 -4.83 -9.64
C ILE A 49 10.47 -4.67 -9.81
N ILE A 50 9.94 -4.75 -11.04
CA ILE A 50 8.49 -4.67 -11.27
C ILE A 50 7.78 -5.85 -10.62
N VAL A 51 8.26 -7.07 -10.85
CA VAL A 51 7.62 -8.28 -10.31
C VAL A 51 7.76 -8.33 -8.79
N GLY A 52 8.98 -8.16 -8.27
CA GLY A 52 9.25 -8.17 -6.83
C GLY A 52 8.58 -7.03 -6.09
N GLY A 53 8.62 -5.82 -6.65
CA GLY A 53 7.96 -4.65 -6.08
C GLY A 53 6.43 -4.73 -6.14
N ALA A 54 5.84 -5.26 -7.21
CA ALA A 54 4.40 -5.45 -7.29
C ALA A 54 3.89 -6.51 -6.29
N ILE A 55 4.60 -7.64 -6.18
CA ILE A 55 4.28 -8.71 -5.20
C ILE A 55 4.48 -8.18 -3.78
N GLY A 56 5.61 -7.54 -3.49
CA GLY A 56 5.89 -6.94 -2.19
C GLY A 56 4.85 -5.88 -1.80
N ALA A 57 4.49 -4.99 -2.73
CA ALA A 57 3.47 -3.97 -2.51
C ALA A 57 2.09 -4.57 -2.25
N ARG A 58 1.72 -5.66 -2.94
CA ARG A 58 0.48 -6.41 -2.69
C ARG A 58 0.46 -6.97 -1.28
N ILE A 59 1.49 -7.75 -0.90
CA ILE A 59 1.57 -8.40 0.41
C ILE A 59 1.56 -7.35 1.53
N TRP A 60 2.37 -6.30 1.39
CA TRP A 60 2.47 -5.23 2.39
C TRP A 60 1.14 -4.48 2.56
N CYS A 61 0.50 -4.06 1.45
CA CYS A 61 -0.77 -3.33 1.54
C CYS A 61 -1.92 -4.20 2.05
N GLU A 62 -1.98 -5.47 1.67
CA GLU A 62 -3.02 -6.39 2.11
C GLU A 62 -2.90 -6.69 3.62
N LEU A 63 -1.68 -6.89 4.12
CA LEU A 63 -1.42 -7.02 5.56
C LEU A 63 -1.80 -5.76 6.35
N LEU A 64 -1.46 -4.57 5.84
CA LEU A 64 -1.87 -3.31 6.48
C LEU A 64 -3.40 -3.18 6.55
N ILE A 65 -4.11 -3.46 5.45
CA ILE A 65 -5.58 -3.42 5.43
C ILE A 65 -6.16 -4.40 6.46
N VAL A 66 -5.64 -5.62 6.54
CA VAL A 66 -6.09 -6.63 7.52
C VAL A 66 -5.86 -6.13 8.95
N LEU A 67 -4.71 -5.56 9.26
CA LEU A 67 -4.38 -5.06 10.60
C LEU A 67 -5.31 -3.92 11.02
N PHE A 68 -5.59 -2.97 10.12
CA PHE A 68 -6.56 -1.91 10.39
C PHE A 68 -7.98 -2.44 10.51
N LYS A 69 -8.34 -3.47 9.75
CA LYS A 69 -9.65 -4.12 9.87
C LYS A 69 -9.79 -4.83 11.21
N ILE A 70 -8.74 -5.46 11.74
CA ILE A 70 -8.72 -6.04 13.09
C ILE A 70 -8.92 -4.93 14.14
N HIS A 71 -8.21 -3.81 14.00
CA HIS A 71 -8.37 -2.66 14.90
C HIS A 71 -9.81 -2.13 14.92
N GLU A 72 -10.44 -1.94 13.75
CA GLU A 72 -11.85 -1.52 13.67
C GLU A 72 -12.80 -2.54 14.33
N ASN A 73 -12.56 -3.84 14.16
CA ASN A 73 -13.38 -4.88 14.79
C ASN A 73 -13.20 -4.90 16.31
N LEU A 74 -11.98 -4.73 16.82
CA LEU A 74 -11.71 -4.62 18.26
C LEU A 74 -12.38 -3.39 18.88
N GLN A 75 -12.31 -2.24 18.21
CA GLN A 75 -12.97 -1.02 18.67
C GLN A 75 -14.51 -1.17 18.70
N LYS A 76 -15.09 -1.87 17.73
CA LYS A 76 -16.53 -2.20 17.72
C LYS A 76 -16.94 -3.12 18.86
N ILE A 77 -16.09 -4.09 19.24
CA ILE A 77 -16.35 -4.97 20.38
C ILE A 77 -16.26 -4.17 21.69
N ALA A 78 -15.23 -3.35 21.85
CA ALA A 78 -15.03 -2.53 23.05
C ALA A 78 -16.22 -1.60 23.32
N ASN A 79 -16.72 -0.90 22.30
CA ASN A 79 -17.87 0.02 22.43
C ASN A 79 -19.24 -0.68 22.57
N LYS A 80 -19.33 -2.00 22.38
CA LYS A 80 -20.58 -2.76 22.57
C LYS A 80 -20.71 -3.34 23.99
N SER A 81 -19.69 -3.13 24.83
CA SER A 81 -19.65 -3.59 26.22
C SER A 81 -20.29 -2.61 27.22
N GLU A 82 -20.82 -1.49 26.74
CA GLU A 82 -21.68 -0.54 27.49
C GLU A 82 -23.13 -0.61 27.01
#